data_AF-A0ABD2S883-F1
#
_entry.id   AF-A0ABD2S883-F1
#
_cell.length_a   1.000
_cell.length_b   1.000
_cell.length_c   1.000
_cell.angle_alpha   90.00
_cell.angle_beta   90.00
_cell.angle_gamma   90.00
#
_symmetry.space_group_name_H-M   'P 1'
#
loop_
_entity.id
_entity.type
_entity.pdbx_description
1 polymer ?
#
loop_
_entity_poly.entity_id
_entity_poly.type
_entity_poly.pdbx_seq_one_letter_code
_entity_poly.pdbx_strand_id
1 'polypeptide(L)'
;MGLLFKYIHLLQHAGASKWIFEELSAICETAFHYQDKIRPSDYVVNVAMNMQHYPPEDWLVASSLPSKFNPSVIQSFLNELNPDNVRIFWESTKFEGNTSMTEPWYGTAYSMEKVGGDSIKHWMEHAPSEELHLPAPNVFIPTDLSLKPVFEKTKVPILLRKSPCSRLWYKPDTAFSSPKAYVMIDFSCPYCGHSPEAEVLTEIFTRLLMDYLNEYAYNAQVAGLYYDISKTNSGFQLTLFGYNDKLRVLLEAVVEKIAKFEVKPARFSVIKELVTKQYQNFKFQQPYQQVMYYCSLLLKDKTWPWNEELEVLPNLKVDDLIKFYPLLLARSFMECYVAGNVEQAEAESMIQLIEDVFFKGPQPISKPLFASQHLTNRVVNLERGVNYFYAAEGLNPSDENSALVHYIQVHQDDFKLNVKLQLFALIAKQPAFHQLRSVEQLGYITVLMQRSDSGVHGVQFIIQSTAKDPKYIDSRVELFLKMFESKLYEMTTDEFKNNVNALIDMKLEKHKNLREESRFYWREISDGTLKFDRRDREIDALKQLTQKELTDFFDEYIKVGVPRKKALSVRVYGSSHSSQFQAHKNEQMEPNAVQIEEIFSFRRSRPLYSSFKGGFGHVRL
;
A
#
# COMPACT_ATOMS: atom_id res chain seq x y z
N MET A 1 -15.02 -19.99 -21.15
CA MET A 1 -16.04 -19.54 -22.12
C MET A 1 -17.34 -20.35 -22.03
N GLY A 2 -17.34 -21.67 -22.24
CA GLY A 2 -18.58 -22.45 -22.17
C GLY A 2 -19.35 -22.30 -20.85
N LEU A 3 -18.65 -22.34 -19.71
CA LEU A 3 -19.27 -22.14 -18.39
C LEU A 3 -19.88 -20.73 -18.21
N LEU A 4 -19.24 -19.69 -18.76
CA LEU A 4 -19.75 -18.32 -18.74
C LEU A 4 -21.11 -18.25 -19.46
N PHE A 5 -21.23 -18.83 -20.65
CA PHE A 5 -22.49 -18.83 -21.39
C PHE A 5 -23.55 -19.75 -20.79
N LYS A 6 -23.16 -20.84 -20.12
CA LYS A 6 -24.10 -21.62 -19.27
C LYS A 6 -24.69 -20.74 -18.16
N TYR A 7 -23.86 -19.91 -17.51
CA TYR A 7 -24.35 -18.96 -16.49
C TYR A 7 -25.22 -17.85 -17.09
N ILE A 8 -24.86 -17.31 -18.26
CA ILE A 8 -25.70 -16.33 -18.97
C ILE A 8 -27.06 -16.94 -19.33
N HIS A 9 -27.09 -18.19 -19.82
CA HIS A 9 -28.35 -18.90 -20.07
C HIS A 9 -29.15 -19.05 -18.78
N LEU A 10 -28.54 -19.42 -17.65
CA LEU A 10 -29.23 -19.45 -16.35
C LEU A 10 -29.88 -18.09 -16.04
N LEU A 11 -29.17 -16.98 -16.22
CA LEU A 11 -29.71 -15.64 -16.01
C LEU A 11 -30.86 -15.31 -16.97
N GLN A 12 -30.74 -15.67 -18.25
CA GLN A 12 -31.78 -15.46 -19.26
C GLN A 12 -33.06 -16.24 -18.94
N HIS A 13 -32.94 -17.48 -18.44
CA HIS A 13 -34.09 -18.33 -18.08
C HIS A 13 -34.73 -17.90 -16.75
N ALA A 14 -33.91 -17.53 -15.77
CA ALA A 14 -34.42 -17.02 -14.49
C ALA A 14 -35.08 -15.65 -14.63
N GLY A 15 -34.63 -14.84 -15.59
CA GLY A 15 -35.13 -13.50 -15.87
C GLY A 15 -34.73 -12.48 -14.80
N ALA A 16 -35.29 -11.28 -14.91
CA ALA A 16 -35.01 -10.19 -13.98
C ALA A 16 -35.63 -10.46 -12.60
N SER A 17 -34.78 -10.52 -11.56
CA SER A 17 -35.22 -10.73 -10.19
C SER A 17 -35.48 -9.41 -9.45
N LYS A 18 -36.72 -9.20 -9.00
CA LYS A 18 -37.10 -7.99 -8.26
C LYS A 18 -36.38 -7.89 -6.91
N TRP A 19 -36.27 -9.00 -6.18
CA TRP A 19 -35.65 -8.98 -4.85
C TRP A 19 -34.15 -8.64 -4.93
N ILE A 20 -33.44 -9.07 -5.97
CA ILE A 20 -32.03 -8.69 -6.20
C ILE A 20 -31.93 -7.20 -6.49
N PHE A 21 -32.83 -6.65 -7.31
CA PHE A 21 -32.86 -5.21 -7.57
C PHE A 21 -33.12 -4.41 -6.29
N GLU A 22 -34.08 -4.83 -5.48
CA GLU A 22 -34.40 -4.20 -4.18
C GLU A 22 -33.20 -4.26 -3.23
N GLU A 23 -32.51 -5.40 -3.18
CA GLU A 23 -31.29 -5.59 -2.39
C GLU A 23 -30.17 -4.61 -2.82
N LEU A 24 -29.87 -4.55 -4.11
CA LEU A 24 -28.87 -3.61 -4.67
C LEU A 24 -29.28 -2.16 -4.46
N SER A 25 -30.57 -1.84 -4.56
CA SER A 25 -31.08 -0.50 -4.31
C SER A 25 -30.87 -0.09 -2.86
N ALA A 26 -31.18 -0.96 -1.90
CA ALA A 26 -30.95 -0.70 -0.48
C ALA A 26 -29.46 -0.51 -0.14
N ILE A 27 -28.57 -1.29 -0.78
CA ILE A 27 -27.12 -1.13 -0.66
C ILE A 27 -26.68 0.24 -1.19
N CYS A 28 -27.13 0.63 -2.38
CA CYS A 28 -26.83 1.92 -2.99
C CYS A 28 -27.35 3.09 -2.16
N GLU A 29 -28.58 3.01 -1.65
CA GLU A 29 -29.17 4.00 -0.74
C GLU A 29 -28.34 4.16 0.52
N THR A 30 -27.95 3.06 1.15
CA THR A 30 -27.09 3.07 2.34
C THR A 30 -25.73 3.70 2.02
N ALA A 31 -25.10 3.28 0.92
CA ALA A 31 -23.81 3.81 0.48
C ALA A 31 -23.85 5.32 0.19
N PHE A 32 -24.94 5.81 -0.40
CA PHE A 32 -25.15 7.24 -0.67
C PHE A 32 -25.36 8.03 0.63
N HIS A 33 -26.24 7.57 1.52
CA HIS A 33 -26.53 8.24 2.78
C HIS A 33 -25.31 8.36 3.71
N TYR A 34 -24.45 7.34 3.70
CA TYR A 34 -23.26 7.27 4.56
C TYR A 34 -21.96 7.38 3.75
N GLN A 35 -21.99 8.05 2.61
CA GLN A 35 -20.81 8.23 1.77
C GLN A 35 -19.72 8.99 2.54
N ASP A 36 -18.48 8.50 2.47
CA ASP A 36 -17.36 9.20 3.07
C ASP A 36 -17.07 10.48 2.31
N LYS A 37 -16.73 11.56 3.03
CA LYS A 37 -16.19 12.75 2.39
C LYS A 37 -14.88 12.38 1.68
N ILE A 38 -14.83 12.70 0.39
CA ILE A 38 -13.65 12.52 -0.47
C ILE A 38 -12.88 13.84 -0.61
N ARG A 39 -11.74 13.80 -1.31
CA ARG A 39 -10.95 15.00 -1.58
C ARG A 39 -11.76 15.99 -2.43
N PRO A 40 -11.72 17.29 -2.14
CA PRO A 40 -12.48 18.29 -2.89
C PRO A 40 -12.22 18.28 -4.40
N SER A 41 -10.97 18.03 -4.82
CA SER A 41 -10.61 17.91 -6.24
C SER A 41 -11.35 16.77 -6.93
N ASP A 42 -11.41 15.60 -6.29
CA ASP A 42 -12.06 14.41 -6.83
C ASP A 42 -13.58 14.61 -6.86
N TYR A 43 -14.13 15.26 -5.82
CA TYR A 43 -15.55 15.59 -5.76
C TYR A 43 -15.99 16.51 -6.89
N VAL A 44 -15.23 17.58 -7.16
CA VAL A 44 -15.54 18.51 -8.26
C VAL A 44 -15.48 17.80 -9.62
N VAL A 45 -14.48 16.95 -9.85
CA VAL A 45 -14.38 16.17 -11.10
C VAL A 45 -15.59 15.26 -11.27
N ASN A 46 -15.97 14.51 -10.23
CA ASN A 46 -17.10 13.59 -10.28
C ASN A 46 -18.43 14.32 -10.55
N VAL A 47 -18.69 15.44 -9.86
CA VAL A 47 -19.92 16.22 -10.05
C VAL A 47 -19.93 16.86 -11.44
N ALA A 48 -18.81 17.42 -11.92
CA ALA A 48 -18.72 18.01 -13.25
C ALA A 48 -19.02 17.00 -14.38
N MET A 49 -18.65 15.73 -14.20
CA MET A 49 -19.04 14.65 -15.12
C MET A 49 -20.56 14.41 -15.08
N ASN A 50 -21.16 14.34 -13.89
CA ASN A 50 -22.61 14.17 -13.75
C ASN A 50 -23.42 15.33 -14.36
N MET A 51 -22.90 16.56 -14.32
CA MET A 51 -23.53 17.74 -14.94
C MET A 51 -23.72 17.61 -16.46
N GLN A 52 -22.97 16.73 -17.14
CA GLN A 52 -23.13 16.47 -18.58
C GLN A 52 -24.26 15.48 -18.89
N HIS A 53 -24.73 14.73 -17.90
CA HIS A 53 -25.65 13.60 -18.09
C HIS A 53 -27.01 13.78 -17.40
N TYR A 54 -27.07 14.56 -16.32
CA TYR A 54 -28.24 14.65 -15.45
C TYR A 54 -28.70 16.10 -15.26
N PRO A 55 -30.01 16.33 -15.01
CA PRO A 55 -30.51 17.65 -14.66
C PRO A 55 -29.96 18.12 -13.29
N PRO A 56 -30.00 19.44 -13.00
CA PRO A 56 -29.38 20.02 -11.79
C PRO A 56 -29.77 19.37 -10.46
N GLU A 57 -31.03 18.99 -10.31
CA GLU A 57 -31.57 18.29 -9.14
C GLU A 57 -30.93 16.91 -8.89
N ASP A 58 -30.34 16.31 -9.92
CA ASP A 58 -29.89 14.93 -9.94
C ASP A 58 -28.36 14.76 -9.95
N TRP A 59 -27.59 15.86 -9.98
CA TRP A 59 -26.13 15.84 -10.12
C TRP A 59 -25.40 15.00 -9.07
N LEU A 60 -25.98 14.84 -7.87
CA LEU A 60 -25.39 14.07 -6.79
C LEU A 60 -25.92 12.63 -6.72
N VAL A 61 -27.20 12.42 -7.07
CA VAL A 61 -27.93 11.20 -6.73
C VAL A 61 -28.08 10.23 -7.91
N ALA A 62 -28.22 10.71 -9.15
CA ALA A 62 -28.63 9.87 -10.26
C ALA A 62 -27.60 8.82 -10.69
N SER A 63 -26.31 9.07 -10.45
CA SER A 63 -25.25 8.07 -10.66
C SER A 63 -25.08 7.09 -9.48
N SER A 64 -25.71 7.37 -8.34
CA SER A 64 -25.53 6.63 -7.09
C SER A 64 -26.68 5.66 -6.80
N LEU A 65 -27.92 6.00 -7.22
CA LEU A 65 -29.12 5.24 -6.88
C LEU A 65 -29.74 4.59 -8.13
N PRO A 66 -30.04 3.28 -8.10
CA PRO A 66 -30.90 2.66 -9.09
C PRO A 66 -32.29 3.33 -9.07
N SER A 67 -32.81 3.73 -10.24
CA SER A 67 -34.04 4.51 -10.32
C SER A 67 -35.31 3.66 -10.26
N LYS A 68 -35.52 2.77 -11.24
CA LYS A 68 -36.75 1.98 -11.37
C LYS A 68 -36.45 0.57 -11.85
N PHE A 69 -36.99 -0.43 -11.15
CA PHE A 69 -36.95 -1.81 -11.62
C PHE A 69 -37.73 -1.93 -12.93
N ASN A 70 -37.01 -2.25 -14.00
CA ASN A 70 -37.60 -2.49 -15.31
C ASN A 70 -37.16 -3.86 -15.84
N PRO A 71 -37.97 -4.91 -15.64
CA PRO A 71 -37.59 -6.27 -16.03
C PRO A 71 -37.42 -6.43 -17.54
N SER A 72 -38.17 -5.68 -18.36
CA SER A 72 -38.04 -5.78 -19.82
C SER A 72 -36.72 -5.19 -20.33
N VAL A 73 -36.24 -4.10 -19.73
CA VAL A 73 -34.92 -3.52 -20.05
C VAL A 73 -33.79 -4.46 -19.63
N ILE A 74 -33.85 -5.02 -18.43
CA ILE A 74 -32.85 -5.99 -17.96
C ILE A 74 -32.84 -7.21 -18.91
N GLN A 75 -34.01 -7.73 -19.26
CA GLN A 75 -34.12 -8.85 -20.18
C GLN A 75 -33.59 -8.51 -21.58
N SER A 76 -33.83 -7.31 -22.11
CA SER A 76 -33.30 -6.92 -23.41
C SER A 76 -31.77 -6.93 -23.42
N PHE A 77 -31.11 -6.44 -22.36
CA PHE A 77 -29.65 -6.54 -22.23
C PHE A 77 -29.18 -7.99 -22.10
N LEU A 78 -29.86 -8.82 -21.30
CA LEU A 78 -29.51 -10.24 -21.18
C LEU A 78 -29.60 -10.99 -22.52
N ASN A 79 -30.56 -10.64 -23.39
CA ASN A 79 -30.71 -11.26 -24.70
C ASN A 79 -29.58 -10.86 -25.68
N GLU A 80 -28.99 -9.68 -25.51
CA GLU A 80 -27.81 -9.24 -26.28
C GLU A 80 -26.53 -9.99 -25.87
N LEU A 81 -26.49 -10.59 -24.67
CA LEU A 81 -25.39 -11.43 -24.20
C LEU A 81 -25.47 -12.83 -24.80
N ASN A 82 -25.24 -12.94 -26.11
CA ASN A 82 -25.33 -14.21 -26.83
C ASN A 82 -24.00 -14.56 -27.55
N PRO A 83 -23.80 -15.82 -27.96
CA PRO A 83 -22.59 -16.27 -28.64
C PRO A 83 -22.21 -15.47 -29.89
N ASP A 84 -23.18 -14.89 -30.61
CA ASP A 84 -22.92 -14.18 -31.86
C ASP A 84 -22.50 -12.71 -31.64
N ASN A 85 -22.60 -12.20 -30.41
CA ASN A 85 -22.32 -10.80 -30.06
C ASN A 85 -21.07 -10.63 -29.16
N VAL A 86 -20.28 -11.69 -28.95
CA VAL A 86 -19.12 -11.65 -28.04
C VAL A 86 -17.82 -11.24 -28.73
N ARG A 87 -16.97 -10.50 -28.02
CA ARG A 87 -15.56 -10.29 -28.36
C ARG A 87 -14.68 -10.89 -27.27
N ILE A 88 -13.80 -11.81 -27.65
CA ILE A 88 -12.92 -12.52 -26.71
C ILE A 88 -11.51 -11.95 -26.87
N PHE A 89 -10.97 -11.39 -25.79
CA PHE A 89 -9.56 -11.02 -25.69
C PHE A 89 -8.84 -12.12 -24.92
N TRP A 90 -7.89 -12.79 -25.56
CA TRP A 90 -7.12 -13.86 -24.97
C TRP A 90 -5.64 -13.50 -24.98
N GLU A 91 -5.13 -13.15 -23.80
CA GLU A 91 -3.73 -12.77 -23.60
C GLU A 91 -2.95 -13.93 -23.00
N SER A 92 -1.82 -14.28 -23.62
CA SER A 92 -0.94 -15.37 -23.17
C SER A 92 0.43 -15.26 -23.81
N THR A 93 1.49 -15.51 -23.05
CA THR A 93 2.85 -15.60 -23.57
C THR A 93 3.04 -16.79 -24.53
N LYS A 94 2.12 -17.76 -24.56
CA LYS A 94 2.14 -18.86 -25.53
C LYS A 94 1.96 -18.41 -26.99
N PHE A 95 1.47 -17.19 -27.21
CA PHE A 95 1.31 -16.63 -28.55
C PHE A 95 2.56 -15.92 -29.07
N GLU A 96 3.62 -15.80 -28.27
CA GLU A 96 4.87 -15.17 -28.69
C GLU A 96 5.43 -15.85 -29.96
N GLY A 97 5.76 -15.05 -30.97
CA GLY A 97 6.22 -15.51 -32.28
C GLY A 97 5.13 -16.10 -33.20
N ASN A 98 3.88 -16.24 -32.72
CA ASN A 98 2.77 -16.85 -33.46
C ASN A 98 1.63 -15.86 -33.78
N THR A 99 1.92 -14.55 -33.71
CA THR A 99 0.96 -13.47 -34.02
C THR A 99 1.18 -12.91 -35.42
N SER A 100 0.11 -12.48 -36.09
CA SER A 100 0.15 -11.99 -37.47
C SER A 100 0.05 -10.47 -37.62
N MET A 101 -0.28 -9.75 -36.56
CA MET A 101 -0.52 -8.31 -36.57
C MET A 101 0.27 -7.60 -35.47
N THR A 102 0.51 -6.32 -35.70
CA THR A 102 1.19 -5.43 -34.75
C THR A 102 0.37 -4.16 -34.63
N GLU A 103 -0.01 -3.79 -33.40
CA GLU A 103 -0.68 -2.53 -33.12
C GLU A 103 0.30 -1.35 -33.34
N PRO A 104 -0.08 -0.30 -34.10
CA PRO A 104 0.86 0.72 -34.59
C PRO A 104 1.51 1.60 -33.52
N TRP A 105 0.90 1.82 -32.36
CA TRP A 105 1.40 2.79 -31.38
C TRP A 105 2.30 2.16 -30.31
N TYR A 106 1.90 1.01 -29.78
CA TYR A 106 2.60 0.31 -28.71
C TYR A 106 3.36 -0.92 -29.22
N GLY A 107 3.18 -1.28 -30.49
CA GLY A 107 3.82 -2.45 -31.06
C GLY A 107 3.25 -3.77 -30.52
N THR A 108 2.06 -3.74 -29.90
CA THR A 108 1.44 -4.94 -29.32
C THR A 108 1.21 -5.98 -30.39
N ALA A 109 1.88 -7.12 -30.28
CA ALA A 109 1.73 -8.26 -31.15
C ALA A 109 0.39 -8.96 -30.87
N TYR A 110 -0.43 -9.17 -31.90
CA TYR A 110 -1.73 -9.83 -31.76
C TYR A 110 -2.13 -10.58 -33.04
N SER A 111 -3.11 -11.46 -32.93
CA SER A 111 -3.82 -12.05 -34.07
C SER A 111 -5.31 -11.81 -33.89
N MET A 112 -6.03 -11.77 -34.99
CA MET A 112 -7.49 -11.70 -34.98
C MET A 112 -8.06 -12.92 -35.70
N GLU A 113 -8.91 -13.66 -35.00
CA GLU A 113 -9.60 -14.82 -35.53
C GLU A 113 -11.10 -14.65 -35.37
N LYS A 114 -11.85 -15.09 -36.39
CA LYS A 114 -13.30 -15.10 -36.32
C LYS A 114 -13.76 -16.38 -35.61
N VAL A 115 -14.37 -16.22 -34.45
CA VAL A 115 -15.05 -17.31 -33.74
C VAL A 115 -16.53 -17.26 -34.10
N GLY A 116 -17.08 -18.35 -34.64
CA GLY A 116 -18.51 -18.46 -34.93
C GLY A 116 -19.32 -18.88 -33.69
N GLY A 117 -20.60 -18.54 -33.64
CA GLY A 117 -21.49 -18.94 -32.54
C GLY A 117 -21.55 -20.45 -32.31
N ASP A 118 -21.40 -21.27 -33.36
CA ASP A 118 -21.37 -22.73 -33.25
C ASP A 118 -20.16 -23.24 -32.45
N SER A 119 -19.00 -22.57 -32.55
CA SER A 119 -17.82 -22.91 -31.74
C SER A 119 -18.08 -22.68 -30.26
N ILE A 120 -18.77 -21.59 -29.92
CA ILE A 120 -19.12 -21.26 -28.54
C ILE A 120 -20.17 -22.23 -28.01
N LYS A 121 -21.21 -22.57 -28.79
CA LYS A 121 -22.20 -23.59 -28.43
C LYS A 121 -21.52 -24.93 -28.15
N HIS A 122 -20.59 -25.35 -29.00
CA HIS A 122 -19.79 -26.54 -28.78
C HIS A 122 -19.00 -26.47 -27.45
N TRP A 123 -18.38 -25.33 -27.13
CA TRP A 123 -17.71 -25.13 -25.84
C TRP A 123 -18.67 -25.18 -24.65
N MET A 124 -19.91 -24.74 -24.81
CA MET A 124 -20.94 -24.84 -23.77
C MET A 124 -21.30 -26.30 -23.51
N GLU A 125 -21.54 -27.09 -24.55
CA GLU A 125 -21.85 -28.52 -24.43
C GLU A 125 -20.73 -29.29 -23.69
N HIS A 126 -19.48 -28.92 -23.93
CA HIS A 126 -18.30 -29.54 -23.32
C HIS A 126 -17.85 -28.85 -22.02
N ALA A 127 -18.57 -27.81 -21.56
CA ALA A 127 -18.23 -27.16 -20.31
C ALA A 127 -18.52 -28.11 -19.12
N PRO A 128 -17.71 -28.07 -18.04
CA PRO A 128 -17.93 -28.87 -16.85
C PRO A 128 -19.38 -28.79 -16.34
N SER A 129 -19.84 -29.89 -15.75
CA SER A 129 -21.13 -29.92 -15.06
C SER A 129 -20.95 -29.32 -13.68
N GLU A 130 -21.31 -28.06 -13.53
CA GLU A 130 -21.29 -27.32 -12.26
C GLU A 130 -22.72 -26.99 -11.84
N GLU A 131 -22.98 -26.99 -10.54
CA GLU A 131 -24.23 -26.50 -9.97
C GLU A 131 -24.25 -24.97 -9.98
N LEU A 132 -24.59 -24.40 -11.13
CA LEU A 132 -24.76 -22.95 -11.27
C LEU A 132 -26.12 -22.52 -10.68
N HIS A 133 -26.10 -21.51 -9.82
CA HIS A 133 -27.29 -20.96 -9.20
C HIS A 133 -27.23 -19.44 -9.09
N LEU A 134 -28.38 -18.80 -8.88
CA LEU A 134 -28.45 -17.40 -8.49
C LEU A 134 -27.89 -17.20 -7.07
N PRO A 135 -27.36 -16.02 -6.74
CA PRO A 135 -26.89 -15.75 -5.38
C PRO A 135 -28.02 -15.94 -4.35
N ALA A 136 -27.64 -16.36 -3.15
CA ALA A 136 -28.53 -16.31 -1.99
C ALA A 136 -28.63 -14.86 -1.46
N PRO A 137 -29.68 -14.51 -0.70
CA PRO A 137 -29.81 -13.20 -0.07
C PRO A 137 -28.58 -12.83 0.78
N ASN A 138 -28.15 -11.57 0.69
CA ASN A 138 -26.93 -11.12 1.32
C ASN A 138 -27.11 -10.86 2.82
N VAL A 139 -26.55 -11.74 3.65
CA VAL A 139 -26.63 -11.67 5.13
C VAL A 139 -25.79 -10.54 5.76
N PHE A 140 -24.93 -9.88 4.97
CA PHE A 140 -24.06 -8.81 5.46
C PHE A 140 -24.64 -7.41 5.32
N ILE A 141 -25.81 -7.26 4.69
CA ILE A 141 -26.48 -5.96 4.58
C ILE A 141 -26.74 -5.42 5.99
N PRO A 142 -26.25 -4.21 6.31
CA PRO A 142 -26.39 -3.67 7.64
C PRO A 142 -27.86 -3.36 7.94
N THR A 143 -28.29 -3.78 9.11
CA THR A 143 -29.65 -3.60 9.65
C THR A 143 -29.65 -2.57 10.79
N ASP A 144 -28.54 -2.43 11.50
CA ASP A 144 -28.34 -1.42 12.54
C ASP A 144 -27.28 -0.40 12.10
N LEU A 145 -27.73 0.83 11.83
CA LEU A 145 -26.89 1.96 11.45
C LEU A 145 -26.93 3.06 12.52
N SER A 146 -27.35 2.71 13.75
CA SER A 146 -27.40 3.65 14.87
C SER A 146 -26.01 4.09 15.30
N LEU A 147 -25.88 5.37 15.66
CA LEU A 147 -24.65 5.94 16.19
C LEU A 147 -24.59 5.69 17.70
N LYS A 148 -23.48 5.12 18.15
CA LYS A 148 -23.24 4.79 19.55
C LYS A 148 -22.89 6.07 20.34
N PRO A 149 -23.34 6.18 21.59
CA PRO A 149 -23.05 7.35 22.41
C PRO A 149 -21.56 7.46 22.72
N VAL A 150 -21.01 8.66 22.56
CA VAL A 150 -19.60 8.95 22.89
C VAL A 150 -19.53 9.71 24.21
N PHE A 151 -19.29 8.98 25.30
CA PHE A 151 -19.20 9.56 26.65
C PHE A 151 -17.84 10.25 26.90
N GLU A 152 -16.76 9.69 26.35
CA GLU A 152 -15.41 10.24 26.48
C GLU A 152 -14.96 10.88 25.16
N LYS A 153 -14.79 12.21 25.15
CA LYS A 153 -14.28 12.95 23.99
C LYS A 153 -12.75 12.90 23.91
N THR A 154 -12.19 11.70 23.79
CA THR A 154 -10.75 11.52 23.60
C THR A 154 -10.36 12.00 22.19
N LYS A 155 -9.47 13.00 22.10
CA LYS A 155 -8.98 13.51 20.80
C LYS A 155 -7.99 12.58 20.11
N VAL A 156 -7.38 11.67 20.86
CA VAL A 156 -6.31 10.76 20.42
C VAL A 156 -6.63 9.33 20.85
N PRO A 157 -6.01 8.31 20.23
CA PRO A 157 -6.14 6.94 20.68
C PRO A 157 -5.70 6.76 22.14
N ILE A 158 -6.44 5.93 22.86
CA ILE A 158 -6.12 5.51 24.23
C ILE A 158 -5.75 4.04 24.26
N LEU A 159 -4.87 3.66 25.20
CA LEU A 159 -4.54 2.27 25.46
C LEU A 159 -5.67 1.66 26.29
N LEU A 160 -6.52 0.84 25.66
CA LEU A 160 -7.68 0.24 26.30
C LEU A 160 -7.34 -1.08 26.99
N ARG A 161 -6.53 -1.92 26.33
CA ARG A 161 -6.12 -3.22 26.86
C ARG A 161 -4.64 -3.49 26.63
N LYS A 162 -3.99 -4.09 27.63
CA LYS A 162 -2.61 -4.56 27.53
C LYS A 162 -2.48 -5.93 28.21
N SER A 163 -1.98 -6.91 27.46
CA SER A 163 -1.71 -8.26 27.94
C SER A 163 -0.34 -8.75 27.42
N PRO A 164 0.16 -9.91 27.85
CA PRO A 164 1.33 -10.55 27.23
C PRO A 164 1.12 -10.91 25.75
N CYS A 165 -0.13 -11.08 25.30
CA CYS A 165 -0.46 -11.50 23.94
C CYS A 165 -0.83 -10.34 23.00
N SER A 166 -1.23 -9.20 23.56
CA SER A 166 -1.90 -8.15 22.79
C SER A 166 -1.76 -6.76 23.41
N ARG A 167 -1.92 -5.74 22.56
CA ARG A 167 -2.12 -4.35 22.96
C ARG A 167 -3.20 -3.73 22.09
N LEU A 168 -4.27 -3.23 22.71
CA LEU A 168 -5.40 -2.60 22.02
C LEU A 168 -5.40 -1.09 22.26
N TRP A 169 -5.25 -0.36 21.16
CA TRP A 169 -5.54 1.06 21.08
C TRP A 169 -6.98 1.28 20.61
N TYR A 170 -7.65 2.27 21.19
CA TYR A 170 -9.04 2.57 20.87
C TYR A 170 -9.26 4.06 20.68
N LYS A 171 -10.09 4.42 19.70
CA LYS A 171 -10.58 5.79 19.52
C LYS A 171 -12.04 5.82 19.02
N PRO A 172 -13.00 6.36 19.77
CA PRO A 172 -14.36 6.50 19.28
C PRO A 172 -14.45 7.50 18.12
N ASP A 173 -15.48 7.39 17.29
CA ASP A 173 -15.79 8.43 16.30
C ASP A 173 -16.27 9.71 17.00
N THR A 174 -15.47 10.76 16.96
CA THR A 174 -15.81 12.08 17.50
C THR A 174 -15.99 13.14 16.42
N ALA A 175 -15.89 12.78 15.14
CA ALA A 175 -15.71 13.74 14.06
C ALA A 175 -16.57 13.50 12.82
N PHE A 176 -16.93 12.24 12.52
CA PHE A 176 -17.55 11.87 11.26
C PHE A 176 -19.03 11.53 11.41
N SER A 177 -19.47 11.08 12.59
CA SER A 177 -20.85 10.65 12.87
C SER A 177 -21.35 9.63 11.84
N SER A 178 -20.50 8.65 11.53
CA SER A 178 -20.77 7.62 10.52
C SER A 178 -20.94 6.26 11.20
N PRO A 179 -21.87 5.39 10.75
CA PRO A 179 -22.07 4.04 11.30
C PRO A 179 -20.99 3.07 10.80
N LYS A 180 -19.73 3.50 10.86
CA LYS A 180 -18.57 2.78 10.33
C LYS A 180 -17.51 2.60 11.39
N ALA A 181 -16.76 1.52 11.24
CA ALA A 181 -15.65 1.19 12.12
C ALA A 181 -14.43 0.73 11.32
N TYR A 182 -13.27 0.81 11.97
CA TYR A 182 -11.97 0.40 11.47
C TYR A 182 -11.33 -0.49 12.53
N VAL A 183 -10.91 -1.70 12.14
CA VAL A 183 -10.20 -2.65 13.00
C VAL A 183 -8.92 -3.05 12.30
N MET A 184 -7.77 -2.79 12.93
CA MET A 184 -6.45 -3.09 12.40
C MET A 184 -5.69 -3.93 13.41
N ILE A 185 -5.15 -5.07 12.98
CA ILE A 185 -4.46 -6.03 13.85
C ILE A 185 -3.18 -6.47 13.14
N ASP A 186 -2.01 -6.09 13.65
CA ASP A 186 -0.70 -6.59 13.20
C ASP A 186 -0.31 -7.78 14.08
N PHE A 187 -0.25 -8.97 13.48
CA PHE A 187 0.24 -10.18 14.10
C PHE A 187 1.75 -10.24 13.96
N SER A 188 2.45 -9.97 15.05
CA SER A 188 3.91 -10.07 15.12
C SER A 188 4.33 -11.53 15.37
N CYS A 189 4.89 -12.17 14.36
CA CYS A 189 5.33 -13.56 14.32
C CYS A 189 6.84 -13.63 14.02
N PRO A 190 7.71 -13.99 14.98
CA PRO A 190 9.16 -13.94 14.81
C PRO A 190 9.73 -14.79 13.67
N TYR A 191 9.01 -15.83 13.25
CA TYR A 191 9.43 -16.75 12.20
C TYR A 191 8.97 -16.33 10.79
N CYS A 192 8.22 -15.25 10.61
CA CYS A 192 7.60 -14.90 9.32
C CYS A 192 8.60 -14.64 8.19
N GLY A 193 9.80 -14.13 8.50
CA GLY A 193 10.78 -13.67 7.52
C GLY A 193 12.21 -14.00 7.93
N HIS A 194 12.42 -15.08 8.67
CA HIS A 194 13.75 -15.46 9.15
C HIS A 194 14.65 -16.08 8.07
N SER A 195 14.09 -16.43 6.92
CA SER A 195 14.77 -16.85 5.69
C SER A 195 13.92 -16.47 4.46
N PRO A 196 14.48 -16.49 3.24
CA PRO A 196 13.70 -16.31 2.00
C PRO A 196 12.53 -17.30 1.88
N GLU A 197 12.71 -18.56 2.28
CA GLU A 197 11.64 -19.56 2.29
C GLU A 197 10.49 -19.16 3.21
N ALA A 198 10.81 -18.70 4.42
CA ALA A 198 9.81 -18.26 5.38
C ALA A 198 9.03 -17.03 4.88
N GLU A 199 9.73 -16.09 4.24
CA GLU A 199 9.14 -14.88 3.65
C GLU A 199 8.10 -15.25 2.58
N VAL A 200 8.46 -16.16 1.68
CA VAL A 200 7.60 -16.65 0.59
C VAL A 200 6.45 -17.51 1.12
N LEU A 201 6.71 -18.38 2.11
CA LEU A 201 5.67 -19.20 2.72
C LEU A 201 4.65 -18.35 3.48
N THR A 202 5.07 -17.25 4.12
CA THR A 202 4.17 -16.28 4.75
C THR A 202 3.31 -15.55 3.71
N GLU A 203 3.89 -15.13 2.58
CA GLU A 203 3.15 -14.52 1.47
C GLU A 203 2.09 -15.50 0.91
N ILE A 204 2.48 -16.75 0.63
CA ILE A 204 1.56 -17.79 0.15
C ILE A 204 0.45 -18.06 1.18
N PHE A 205 0.77 -18.12 2.47
CA PHE A 205 -0.20 -18.26 3.55
C PHE A 205 -1.25 -17.14 3.51
N THR A 206 -0.82 -15.87 3.48
CA THR A 206 -1.75 -14.74 3.47
C THR A 206 -2.64 -14.72 2.23
N ARG A 207 -2.09 -15.09 1.06
CA ARG A 207 -2.86 -15.19 -0.19
C ARG A 207 -3.85 -16.34 -0.19
N LEU A 208 -3.47 -17.50 0.35
CA LEU A 208 -4.39 -18.63 0.51
C LEU A 208 -5.53 -18.29 1.46
N LEU A 209 -5.24 -17.55 2.54
CA LEU A 209 -6.26 -17.13 3.48
C LEU A 209 -7.26 -16.15 2.82
N MET A 210 -6.76 -15.16 2.06
CA MET A 210 -7.62 -14.29 1.23
C MET A 210 -8.43 -15.10 0.21
N ASP A 211 -7.81 -16.06 -0.47
CA ASP A 211 -8.46 -16.95 -1.43
C ASP A 211 -9.60 -17.76 -0.80
N TYR A 212 -9.38 -18.31 0.39
CA TYR A 212 -10.38 -19.14 1.07
C TYR A 212 -11.53 -18.32 1.65
N LEU A 213 -11.29 -17.07 2.01
CA LEU A 213 -12.30 -16.17 2.55
C LEU A 213 -13.09 -15.44 1.46
N ASN A 214 -12.57 -15.41 0.22
CA ASN A 214 -13.14 -14.62 -0.86
C ASN A 214 -14.63 -14.91 -1.12
N GLU A 215 -15.03 -16.18 -1.18
CA GLU A 215 -16.43 -16.56 -1.42
C GLU A 215 -17.36 -16.07 -0.30
N TYR A 216 -16.97 -16.26 0.96
CA TYR A 216 -17.75 -15.84 2.12
C TYR A 216 -17.81 -14.31 2.25
N ALA A 217 -16.66 -13.64 2.08
CA ALA A 217 -16.52 -12.22 2.31
C ALA A 217 -16.90 -11.35 1.10
N TYR A 218 -17.15 -11.94 -0.08
CA TYR A 218 -17.66 -11.21 -1.25
C TYR A 218 -18.98 -10.50 -0.92
N ASN A 219 -19.90 -11.20 -0.26
CA ASN A 219 -21.18 -10.64 0.18
C ASN A 219 -20.98 -9.49 1.19
N ALA A 220 -19.99 -9.58 2.08
CA ALA A 220 -19.63 -8.48 2.97
C ALA A 220 -19.16 -7.24 2.18
N GLN A 221 -18.29 -7.42 1.18
CA GLN A 221 -17.78 -6.32 0.36
C GLN A 221 -18.89 -5.62 -0.42
N VAL A 222 -19.81 -6.39 -1.01
CA VAL A 222 -21.00 -5.87 -1.70
C VAL A 222 -21.87 -5.06 -0.72
N ALA A 223 -21.99 -5.49 0.53
CA ALA A 223 -22.72 -4.78 1.58
C ALA A 223 -21.94 -3.60 2.21
N GLY A 224 -20.77 -3.22 1.68
CA GLY A 224 -19.97 -2.09 2.19
C GLY A 224 -19.12 -2.42 3.43
N LEU A 225 -18.84 -3.70 3.67
CA LEU A 225 -17.92 -4.19 4.70
C LEU A 225 -16.73 -4.91 4.06
N TYR A 226 -15.55 -4.35 4.25
CA TYR A 226 -14.33 -4.77 3.58
C TYR A 226 -13.34 -5.38 4.57
N TYR A 227 -12.50 -6.27 4.06
CA TYR A 227 -11.36 -6.80 4.78
C TYR A 227 -10.14 -6.89 3.87
N ASP A 228 -8.95 -6.89 4.47
CA ASP A 228 -7.67 -7.17 3.82
C ASP A 228 -6.79 -7.97 4.77
N ILE A 229 -6.10 -8.96 4.22
CA ILE A 229 -5.04 -9.69 4.90
C ILE A 229 -3.79 -9.66 4.03
N SER A 230 -2.72 -9.09 4.56
CA SER A 230 -1.47 -8.90 3.84
C SER A 230 -0.26 -9.17 4.72
N LYS A 231 0.82 -9.66 4.11
CA LYS A 231 2.12 -9.85 4.78
C LYS A 231 2.66 -8.51 5.27
N THR A 232 3.25 -8.49 6.45
CA THR A 232 4.05 -7.37 6.97
C THR A 232 5.46 -7.83 7.28
N ASN A 233 6.38 -6.89 7.49
CA ASN A 233 7.76 -7.22 7.92
C ASN A 233 7.81 -7.92 9.29
N SER A 234 6.71 -7.90 10.05
CA SER A 234 6.60 -8.55 11.35
C SER A 234 5.74 -9.82 11.36
N GLY A 235 5.05 -10.14 10.26
CA GLY A 235 4.13 -11.25 10.17
C GLY A 235 3.06 -10.96 9.13
N PHE A 236 1.84 -10.69 9.59
CA PHE A 236 0.72 -10.33 8.72
C PHE A 236 -0.24 -9.39 9.45
N GLN A 237 -0.98 -8.58 8.68
CA GLN A 237 -1.96 -7.65 9.20
C GLN A 237 -3.35 -8.02 8.71
N LEU A 238 -4.32 -8.01 9.62
CA LEU A 238 -5.76 -8.04 9.31
C LEU A 238 -6.31 -6.62 9.44
N THR A 239 -6.97 -6.15 8.39
CA THR A 239 -7.72 -4.89 8.40
C THR A 239 -9.18 -5.18 8.07
N LEU A 240 -10.11 -4.72 8.90
CA LEU A 240 -11.54 -4.70 8.59
C LEU A 240 -12.04 -3.27 8.62
N PHE A 241 -12.90 -2.90 7.68
CA PHE A 241 -13.51 -1.58 7.66
C PHE A 241 -14.84 -1.54 6.92
N GLY A 242 -15.75 -0.68 7.37
CA GLY A 242 -17.08 -0.56 6.77
C GLY A 242 -18.14 -0.38 7.84
N TYR A 243 -19.39 -0.74 7.53
CA TYR A 243 -20.49 -0.63 8.48
C TYR A 243 -20.28 -1.49 9.73
N ASN A 244 -20.51 -0.93 10.92
CA ASN A 244 -20.13 -1.60 12.18
C ASN A 244 -21.02 -2.81 12.55
N ASP A 245 -22.28 -2.88 12.09
CA ASP A 245 -23.25 -3.93 12.45
C ASP A 245 -22.68 -5.35 12.28
N LYS A 246 -22.26 -5.69 11.05
CA LYS A 246 -21.78 -7.04 10.71
C LYS A 246 -20.26 -7.20 10.80
N LEU A 247 -19.54 -6.18 11.29
CA LEU A 247 -18.08 -6.20 11.36
C LEU A 247 -17.56 -7.33 12.25
N ARG A 248 -18.20 -7.53 13.42
CA ARG A 248 -17.82 -8.61 14.34
C ARG A 248 -18.03 -9.99 13.73
N VAL A 249 -19.13 -10.18 12.99
CA VAL A 249 -19.43 -11.46 12.32
C VAL A 249 -18.33 -11.80 11.31
N LEU A 250 -17.90 -10.81 10.51
CA LEU A 250 -16.79 -10.99 9.59
C LEU A 250 -15.47 -11.28 10.32
N LEU A 251 -15.18 -10.56 11.43
CA LEU A 251 -14.00 -10.81 12.24
C LEU A 251 -13.98 -12.26 12.78
N GLU A 252 -15.10 -12.74 13.32
CA GLU A 252 -15.24 -14.11 13.83
C GLU A 252 -14.94 -15.14 12.73
N ALA A 253 -15.51 -14.98 11.54
CA ALA A 253 -15.26 -15.88 10.41
C ALA A 253 -13.79 -15.88 9.97
N VAL A 254 -13.15 -14.70 9.92
CA VAL A 254 -11.73 -14.58 9.56
C VAL A 254 -10.84 -15.25 10.62
N VAL A 255 -11.09 -15.00 11.89
CA VAL A 255 -10.33 -15.55 13.02
C VAL A 255 -10.47 -17.07 13.08
N GLU A 256 -11.69 -17.59 12.90
CA GLU A 256 -11.94 -19.02 12.80
C GLU A 256 -11.17 -19.63 11.62
N LYS A 257 -11.16 -18.95 10.47
CA LYS A 257 -10.45 -19.42 9.28
C LYS A 257 -8.94 -19.45 9.47
N ILE A 258 -8.37 -18.48 10.18
CA ILE A 258 -6.95 -18.49 10.56
C ILE A 258 -6.67 -19.67 11.49
N ALA A 259 -7.52 -19.91 12.50
CA ALA A 259 -7.30 -20.95 13.49
C ALA A 259 -7.47 -22.38 12.94
N LYS A 260 -8.35 -22.57 11.97
CA LYS A 260 -8.61 -23.84 11.28
C LYS A 260 -7.99 -23.88 9.89
N PHE A 261 -6.87 -23.17 9.69
CA PHE A 261 -6.23 -23.08 8.40
C PHE A 261 -5.72 -24.46 7.95
N GLU A 262 -6.11 -24.87 6.75
CA GLU A 262 -5.70 -26.13 6.13
C GLU A 262 -5.19 -25.85 4.71
N VAL A 263 -4.03 -26.40 4.37
CA VAL A 263 -3.43 -26.20 3.06
C VAL A 263 -4.08 -27.12 2.04
N LYS A 264 -4.94 -26.56 1.17
CA LYS A 264 -5.51 -27.29 0.03
C LYS A 264 -4.47 -27.39 -1.11
N PRO A 265 -3.98 -28.60 -1.50
CA PRO A 265 -2.89 -28.74 -2.47
C PRO A 265 -3.14 -28.05 -3.82
N ALA A 266 -4.35 -28.18 -4.36
CA ALA A 266 -4.71 -27.54 -5.63
C ALA A 266 -4.65 -26.02 -5.55
N ARG A 267 -5.11 -25.42 -4.44
CA ARG A 267 -5.06 -23.97 -4.24
C ARG A 267 -3.64 -23.49 -3.97
N PHE A 268 -2.85 -24.25 -3.22
CA PHE A 268 -1.42 -23.96 -3.03
C PHE A 268 -0.70 -23.85 -4.37
N SER A 269 -0.90 -24.79 -5.29
CA SER A 269 -0.27 -24.75 -6.62
C SER A 269 -0.64 -23.48 -7.40
N VAL A 270 -1.93 -23.10 -7.39
CA VAL A 270 -2.41 -21.87 -8.05
C VAL A 270 -1.77 -20.63 -7.43
N ILE A 271 -1.81 -20.50 -6.10
CA ILE A 271 -1.22 -19.33 -5.42
C ILE A 271 0.29 -19.28 -5.61
N LYS A 272 0.99 -20.42 -5.54
CA LYS A 272 2.42 -20.51 -5.83
C LYS A 272 2.75 -20.02 -7.25
N GLU A 273 1.95 -20.41 -8.25
CA GLU A 273 2.11 -19.92 -9.62
C GLU A 273 1.91 -18.40 -9.71
N LEU A 274 0.90 -17.85 -9.03
CA LEU A 274 0.66 -16.40 -9.01
C LEU A 274 1.80 -15.64 -8.34
N VAL A 275 2.33 -16.14 -7.21
CA VAL A 275 3.49 -15.54 -6.53
C VAL A 275 4.75 -15.62 -7.42
N THR A 276 4.94 -16.75 -8.11
CA THR A 276 6.04 -16.94 -9.06
C THR A 276 5.97 -15.93 -10.20
N LYS A 277 4.80 -15.77 -10.83
CA LYS A 277 4.57 -14.77 -11.87
C LYS A 277 4.80 -13.36 -11.36
N GLN A 278 4.37 -13.04 -10.14
CA GLN A 278 4.62 -11.73 -9.54
C GLN A 278 6.11 -11.41 -9.43
N TYR A 279 6.92 -12.33 -8.91
CA TYR A 279 8.37 -12.10 -8.80
C TYR A 279 9.06 -12.10 -10.16
N GLN A 280 8.65 -12.96 -11.08
CA GLN A 280 9.14 -12.92 -12.47
C GLN A 280 8.79 -11.59 -13.16
N ASN A 281 7.63 -11.01 -12.83
CA ASN A 281 7.18 -9.73 -13.36
C ASN A 281 7.84 -8.53 -12.69
N PHE A 282 8.59 -8.72 -11.60
CA PHE A 282 9.34 -7.63 -10.96
C PHE A 282 10.29 -6.95 -11.96
N LYS A 283 10.91 -7.71 -12.87
CA LYS A 283 11.81 -7.17 -13.89
C LYS A 283 11.13 -6.18 -14.83
N PHE A 284 9.82 -6.30 -15.05
CA PHE A 284 9.03 -5.43 -15.93
C PHE A 284 8.51 -4.18 -15.22
N GLN A 285 8.81 -4.00 -13.93
CA GLN A 285 8.54 -2.74 -13.26
C GLN A 285 9.36 -1.61 -13.88
N GLN A 286 8.78 -0.41 -13.88
CA GLN A 286 9.45 0.77 -14.39
C GLN A 286 10.74 1.04 -13.60
N PRO A 287 11.81 1.57 -14.22
CA PRO A 287 13.10 1.81 -13.57
C PRO A 287 13.01 2.64 -12.28
N TYR A 288 12.09 3.61 -12.21
CA TYR A 288 11.88 4.39 -10.98
C TYR A 288 11.40 3.52 -9.80
N GLN A 289 10.66 2.44 -10.06
CA GLN A 289 10.22 1.48 -9.04
C GLN A 289 11.38 0.58 -8.61
N GLN A 290 12.20 0.12 -9.57
CA GLN A 290 13.39 -0.70 -9.29
C GLN A 290 14.40 0.05 -8.42
N VAL A 291 14.67 1.33 -8.72
CA VAL A 291 15.61 2.14 -7.94
C VAL A 291 15.09 2.43 -6.52
N MET A 292 13.77 2.61 -6.34
CA MET A 292 13.16 2.73 -5.00
C MET A 292 13.22 1.41 -4.21
N TYR A 293 13.09 0.28 -4.89
CA TYR A 293 13.28 -1.05 -4.31
C TYR A 293 14.71 -1.22 -3.81
N TYR A 294 15.72 -0.98 -4.64
CA TYR A 294 17.14 -1.10 -4.25
C TYR A 294 17.50 -0.14 -3.11
N CYS A 295 16.99 1.10 -3.14
CA CYS A 295 17.14 2.05 -2.03
C CYS A 295 16.56 1.48 -0.71
N SER A 296 15.39 0.84 -0.77
CA SER A 296 14.79 0.21 0.40
C SER A 296 15.57 -1.02 0.88
N LEU A 297 16.12 -1.82 -0.04
CA LEU A 297 16.93 -3.00 0.28
C LEU A 297 18.26 -2.62 0.95
N LEU A 298 18.88 -1.52 0.53
CA LEU A 298 20.09 -0.95 1.12
C LEU A 298 19.87 -0.40 2.53
N LEU A 299 18.68 0.18 2.79
CA LEU A 299 18.40 0.90 4.02
C LEU A 299 17.70 0.06 5.10
N LYS A 300 16.80 -0.85 4.73
CA LYS A 300 15.97 -1.60 5.69
C LYS A 300 16.72 -2.84 6.17
N ASP A 301 16.77 -3.00 7.49
CA ASP A 301 17.30 -4.22 8.13
C ASP A 301 16.32 -5.39 7.92
N LYS A 302 16.86 -6.63 7.92
CA LYS A 302 16.09 -7.90 7.83
C LYS A 302 15.13 -8.00 6.64
N THR A 303 15.59 -7.56 5.45
CA THR A 303 14.89 -7.77 4.18
C THR A 303 15.69 -8.67 3.26
N TRP A 304 14.97 -9.49 2.50
CA TRP A 304 15.48 -10.39 1.46
C TRP A 304 15.30 -9.77 0.08
N PRO A 305 16.18 -10.07 -0.88
CA PRO A 305 16.02 -9.59 -2.23
C PRO A 305 15.06 -10.51 -3.02
N TRP A 306 14.30 -9.92 -3.95
CA TRP A 306 13.29 -10.63 -4.75
C TRP A 306 13.83 -11.85 -5.51
N ASN A 307 15.12 -11.86 -5.89
CA ASN A 307 15.74 -12.95 -6.62
C ASN A 307 16.01 -14.17 -5.72
N GLU A 308 16.35 -13.97 -4.44
CA GLU A 308 16.45 -15.08 -3.49
C GLU A 308 15.06 -15.67 -3.20
N GLU A 309 14.03 -14.82 -3.05
CA GLU A 309 12.64 -15.26 -2.92
C GLU A 309 12.16 -16.03 -4.16
N LEU A 310 12.56 -15.61 -5.36
CA LEU A 310 12.26 -16.32 -6.61
C LEU A 310 13.02 -17.65 -6.72
N GLU A 311 14.26 -17.71 -6.26
CA GLU A 311 15.10 -18.91 -6.33
C GLU A 311 14.57 -20.06 -5.48
N VAL A 312 14.01 -19.77 -4.30
CA VAL A 312 13.48 -20.80 -3.40
C VAL A 312 12.13 -21.36 -3.86
N LEU A 313 11.32 -20.56 -4.57
CA LEU A 313 9.95 -20.90 -4.97
C LEU A 313 9.82 -22.28 -5.64
N PRO A 314 10.62 -22.65 -6.68
CA PRO A 314 10.50 -23.95 -7.34
C PRO A 314 10.50 -25.13 -6.37
N ASN A 315 11.32 -25.06 -5.31
CA ASN A 315 11.52 -26.14 -4.35
C ASN A 315 10.45 -26.23 -3.26
N LEU A 316 9.68 -25.16 -3.02
CA LEU A 316 8.63 -25.14 -2.01
C LEU A 316 7.46 -26.07 -2.37
N LYS A 317 7.08 -26.95 -1.46
CA LYS A 317 6.00 -27.92 -1.59
C LYS A 317 4.88 -27.62 -0.60
N VAL A 318 3.74 -28.27 -0.82
CA VAL A 318 2.57 -28.21 0.07
C VAL A 318 2.97 -28.55 1.52
N ASP A 319 3.77 -29.60 1.69
CA ASP A 319 4.24 -30.06 3.01
C ASP A 319 5.07 -29.00 3.75
N ASP A 320 5.78 -28.13 3.04
CA ASP A 320 6.57 -27.07 3.66
C ASP A 320 5.66 -26.03 4.31
N LEU A 321 4.56 -25.66 3.65
CA LEU A 321 3.57 -24.76 4.24
C LEU A 321 2.80 -25.43 5.39
N ILE A 322 2.46 -26.71 5.26
CA ILE A 322 1.80 -27.48 6.33
C ILE A 322 2.67 -27.47 7.61
N LYS A 323 3.99 -27.62 7.47
CA LYS A 323 4.93 -27.58 8.60
C LYS A 323 5.20 -26.15 9.08
N PHE A 324 5.21 -25.17 8.18
CA PHE A 324 5.56 -23.79 8.49
C PHE A 324 4.43 -23.03 9.17
N TYR A 325 3.16 -23.21 8.77
CA TYR A 325 2.05 -22.46 9.37
C TYR A 325 1.96 -22.60 10.91
N PRO A 326 2.09 -23.80 11.50
CA PRO A 326 2.14 -23.93 12.96
C PRO A 326 3.35 -23.25 13.59
N LEU A 327 4.49 -23.21 12.89
CA LEU A 327 5.70 -22.51 13.35
C LEU A 327 5.52 -20.99 13.29
N LEU A 328 4.89 -20.48 12.22
CA LEU A 328 4.58 -19.06 12.05
C LEU A 328 3.76 -18.54 13.24
N LEU A 329 2.72 -19.29 13.64
CA LEU A 329 1.84 -18.91 14.74
C LEU A 329 2.29 -19.40 16.12
N ALA A 330 3.33 -20.23 16.23
CA ALA A 330 3.77 -20.86 17.48
C ALA A 330 3.95 -19.86 18.63
N ARG A 331 4.44 -18.66 18.32
CA ARG A 331 4.40 -17.51 19.21
C ARG A 331 4.07 -16.24 18.46
N SER A 332 3.15 -15.46 18.99
CA SER A 332 2.74 -14.20 18.37
C SER A 332 2.39 -13.14 19.40
N PHE A 333 2.39 -11.88 18.95
CA PHE A 333 1.88 -10.73 19.68
C PHE A 333 1.02 -9.89 18.75
N MET A 334 -0.13 -9.41 19.23
CA MET A 334 -1.08 -8.64 18.44
C MET A 334 -1.03 -7.16 18.83
N GLU A 335 -0.60 -6.31 17.90
CA GLU A 335 -0.83 -4.87 18.03
C GLU A 335 -2.17 -4.54 17.37
N CYS A 336 -3.13 -4.01 18.13
CA CYS A 336 -4.50 -3.82 17.70
C CYS A 336 -4.90 -2.35 17.78
N TYR A 337 -5.69 -1.89 16.81
CA TYR A 337 -6.33 -0.58 16.82
C TYR A 337 -7.77 -0.69 16.35
N VAL A 338 -8.69 -0.19 17.18
CA VAL A 338 -10.12 -0.13 16.87
C VAL A 338 -10.57 1.32 16.90
N ALA A 339 -11.22 1.79 15.83
CA ALA A 339 -11.74 3.14 15.74
C ALA A 339 -13.11 3.21 15.07
N GLY A 340 -13.88 4.24 15.41
CA GLY A 340 -15.16 4.53 14.76
C GLY A 340 -16.37 4.31 15.67
N ASN A 341 -17.50 3.91 15.08
CA ASN A 341 -18.77 3.65 15.74
C ASN A 341 -18.79 2.30 16.49
N VAL A 342 -17.94 2.20 17.51
CA VAL A 342 -17.76 1.00 18.35
C VAL A 342 -17.59 1.45 19.79
N GLU A 343 -18.26 0.82 20.74
CA GLU A 343 -18.07 1.09 22.17
C GLU A 343 -16.78 0.44 22.70
N GLN A 344 -16.26 0.93 23.83
CA GLN A 344 -15.05 0.37 24.45
C GLN A 344 -15.19 -1.13 24.73
N ALA A 345 -16.29 -1.56 25.34
CA ALA A 345 -16.55 -2.96 25.67
C ALA A 345 -16.61 -3.86 24.41
N GLU A 346 -17.11 -3.33 23.31
CA GLU A 346 -17.16 -4.06 22.04
C GLU A 346 -15.78 -4.21 21.42
N ALA A 347 -14.98 -3.15 21.42
CA ALA A 347 -13.59 -3.19 20.97
C ALA A 347 -12.76 -4.18 21.79
N GLU A 348 -12.91 -4.20 23.12
CA GLU A 348 -12.28 -5.19 23.98
C GLU A 348 -12.76 -6.61 23.67
N SER A 349 -14.07 -6.79 23.50
CA SER A 349 -14.64 -8.09 23.20
C SER A 349 -14.16 -8.66 21.85
N MET A 350 -13.98 -7.80 20.83
CA MET A 350 -13.38 -8.19 19.55
C MET A 350 -11.96 -8.74 19.72
N ILE A 351 -11.11 -8.07 20.52
CA ILE A 351 -9.73 -8.56 20.74
C ILE A 351 -9.71 -9.75 21.68
N GLN A 352 -10.59 -9.78 22.68
CA GLN A 352 -10.71 -10.91 23.61
C GLN A 352 -11.09 -12.20 22.88
N LEU A 353 -11.98 -12.14 21.89
CA LEU A 353 -12.31 -13.26 21.00
C LEU A 353 -11.05 -13.83 20.34
N ILE A 354 -10.19 -12.99 19.78
CA ILE A 354 -8.97 -13.43 19.10
C ILE A 354 -8.01 -14.04 20.12
N GLU A 355 -7.86 -13.41 21.29
CA GLU A 355 -7.05 -13.96 22.38
C GLU A 355 -7.54 -15.34 22.82
N ASP A 356 -8.85 -15.53 22.91
CA ASP A 356 -9.45 -16.80 23.31
C ASP A 356 -9.17 -17.88 22.28
N VAL A 357 -9.35 -17.58 20.99
CA VAL A 357 -9.06 -18.53 19.91
C VAL A 357 -7.57 -18.85 19.81
N PHE A 358 -6.69 -17.85 19.93
CA PHE A 358 -5.25 -18.02 19.67
C PHE A 358 -4.48 -18.58 20.87
N PHE A 359 -4.81 -18.14 22.09
CA PHE A 359 -3.95 -18.35 23.27
C PHE A 359 -4.62 -19.09 24.43
N LYS A 360 -5.95 -19.08 24.55
CA LYS A 360 -6.66 -19.63 25.73
C LYS A 360 -7.58 -20.82 25.43
N GLY A 361 -7.87 -21.10 24.15
CA GLY A 361 -8.75 -22.18 23.73
C GLY A 361 -8.23 -23.57 24.15
N PRO A 362 -9.05 -24.62 23.99
CA PRO A 362 -8.68 -25.99 24.37
C PRO A 362 -7.42 -26.50 23.64
N GLN A 363 -7.17 -25.98 22.44
CA GLN A 363 -5.96 -26.21 21.66
C GLN A 363 -5.43 -24.85 21.19
N PRO A 364 -4.65 -24.12 22.01
CA PRO A 364 -4.15 -22.82 21.63
C PRO A 364 -3.12 -22.98 20.50
N ILE A 365 -3.30 -22.23 19.43
CA ILE A 365 -2.40 -22.24 18.26
C ILE A 365 -1.18 -21.33 18.45
N SER A 366 -1.17 -20.51 19.50
CA SER A 366 -0.09 -19.55 19.79
C SER A 366 0.22 -19.43 21.28
N LYS A 367 1.45 -18.97 21.56
CA LYS A 367 1.91 -18.56 22.90
C LYS A 367 2.40 -17.11 22.86
N PRO A 368 2.39 -16.39 24.00
CA PRO A 368 2.96 -15.04 24.06
C PRO A 368 4.42 -15.00 23.60
N LEU A 369 4.84 -13.88 23.01
CA LEU A 369 6.25 -13.60 22.78
C LEU A 369 6.99 -13.42 24.11
N PHE A 370 8.26 -13.85 24.17
CA PHE A 370 9.17 -13.35 25.20
C PHE A 370 9.55 -11.90 24.91
N ALA A 371 9.93 -11.16 25.96
CA ALA A 371 10.35 -9.76 25.82
C ALA A 371 11.44 -9.56 24.75
N SER A 372 12.39 -10.49 24.64
CA SER A 372 13.47 -10.47 23.63
C SER A 372 13.05 -10.84 22.21
N GLN A 373 11.85 -11.38 22.02
CA GLN A 373 11.32 -11.81 20.72
C GLN A 373 10.47 -10.73 20.04
N HIS A 374 10.18 -9.61 20.72
CA HIS A 374 9.49 -8.51 20.09
C HIS A 374 10.34 -7.94 18.95
N LEU A 375 9.75 -7.89 17.77
CA LEU A 375 10.45 -7.47 16.56
C LEU A 375 10.75 -5.97 16.60
N THR A 376 11.91 -5.61 16.06
CA THR A 376 12.41 -4.24 15.95
C THR A 376 12.41 -3.79 14.50
N ASN A 377 12.12 -2.52 14.25
CA ASN A 377 12.22 -1.88 12.95
C ASN A 377 13.46 -0.97 12.92
N ARG A 378 14.42 -1.29 12.06
CA ARG A 378 15.71 -0.57 12.03
C ARG A 378 16.11 -0.22 10.61
N VAL A 379 16.79 0.93 10.51
CA VAL A 379 17.27 1.50 9.26
C VAL A 379 18.77 1.75 9.39
N VAL A 380 19.52 1.50 8.30
CA VAL A 380 20.94 1.81 8.19
C VAL A 380 21.18 3.29 8.44
N ASN A 381 22.12 3.59 9.34
CA ASN A 381 22.58 4.93 9.64
C ASN A 381 23.78 5.25 8.75
N LEU A 382 23.52 6.06 7.72
CA LEU A 382 24.55 6.50 6.78
C LEU A 382 25.59 7.39 7.49
N GLU A 383 26.84 7.26 7.06
CA GLU A 383 27.95 8.04 7.60
C GLU A 383 27.86 9.50 7.18
N ARG A 384 28.28 10.39 8.10
CA ARG A 384 28.24 11.84 7.89
C ARG A 384 29.36 12.26 6.93
N GLY A 385 29.02 13.11 5.97
CA GLY A 385 29.98 13.65 4.99
C GLY A 385 30.34 12.67 3.88
N VAL A 386 29.70 11.49 3.85
CA VAL A 386 29.93 10.45 2.85
C VAL A 386 28.76 10.40 1.87
N ASN A 387 29.09 10.32 0.58
CA ASN A 387 28.13 10.05 -0.48
C ASN A 387 28.26 8.60 -0.92
N TYR A 388 27.23 7.81 -0.68
CA TYR A 388 27.18 6.41 -1.11
C TYR A 388 26.55 6.28 -2.49
N PHE A 389 27.08 5.38 -3.31
CA PHE A 389 26.60 5.14 -4.67
C PHE A 389 26.35 3.65 -4.90
N TYR A 390 25.15 3.30 -5.33
CA TYR A 390 24.84 1.96 -5.82
C TYR A 390 24.37 2.04 -7.26
N ALA A 391 24.98 1.27 -8.15
CA ALA A 391 24.63 1.20 -9.56
C ALA A 391 24.24 -0.23 -9.94
N ALA A 392 23.12 -0.37 -10.64
CA ALA A 392 22.63 -1.63 -11.18
C ALA A 392 22.15 -1.44 -12.63
N GLU A 393 22.22 -2.51 -13.42
CA GLU A 393 21.54 -2.55 -14.71
C GLU A 393 20.03 -2.75 -14.49
N GLY A 394 19.23 -2.19 -15.38
CA GLY A 394 17.80 -2.38 -15.44
C GLY A 394 17.49 -3.85 -15.70
N LEU A 395 16.50 -4.38 -14.98
CA LEU A 395 16.16 -5.80 -15.06
C LEU A 395 15.45 -6.18 -16.36
N ASN A 396 14.83 -5.22 -17.05
CA ASN A 396 14.20 -5.42 -18.36
C ASN A 396 15.13 -4.90 -19.47
N PRO A 397 15.75 -5.78 -20.28
CA PRO A 397 16.61 -5.37 -21.39
C PRO A 397 15.89 -4.56 -22.48
N SER A 398 14.56 -4.64 -22.54
CA SER A 398 13.75 -3.87 -23.48
C SER A 398 13.37 -2.48 -22.97
N ASP A 399 13.65 -2.16 -21.70
CA ASP A 399 13.34 -0.83 -21.16
C ASP A 399 14.52 0.13 -21.36
N GLU A 400 14.30 1.13 -22.20
CA GLU A 400 15.23 2.19 -22.51
C GLU A 400 15.43 3.17 -21.35
N ASN A 401 14.44 3.26 -20.44
CA ASN A 401 14.46 4.21 -19.35
C ASN A 401 15.51 3.84 -18.31
N SER A 402 16.15 4.87 -17.77
CA SER A 402 17.02 4.77 -16.60
C SER A 402 16.45 5.60 -15.47
N ALA A 403 16.82 5.30 -14.23
CA ALA A 403 16.30 6.02 -13.08
C ALA A 403 17.34 6.28 -11.99
N LEU A 404 17.09 7.36 -11.25
CA LEU A 404 17.85 7.79 -10.09
C LEU A 404 16.92 7.92 -8.89
N VAL A 405 17.39 7.43 -7.74
CA VAL A 405 17.00 7.95 -6.42
C VAL A 405 18.21 8.62 -5.81
N HIS A 406 18.14 9.93 -5.57
CA HIS A 406 19.10 10.65 -4.74
C HIS A 406 18.46 10.89 -3.38
N TYR A 407 18.85 10.12 -2.37
CA TYR A 407 18.31 10.18 -1.01
C TYR A 407 19.28 10.88 -0.06
N ILE A 408 18.79 11.90 0.66
CA ILE A 408 19.52 12.56 1.74
C ILE A 408 18.86 12.15 3.06
N GLN A 409 19.56 11.32 3.84
CA GLN A 409 19.12 10.89 5.16
C GLN A 409 19.43 11.98 6.18
N VAL A 410 18.44 12.41 6.96
CA VAL A 410 18.60 13.59 7.81
C VAL A 410 18.64 13.21 9.29
N HIS A 411 17.53 12.73 9.84
CA HIS A 411 17.39 12.56 11.29
C HIS A 411 16.40 11.46 11.66
N GLN A 412 16.45 11.03 12.94
CA GLN A 412 15.42 10.19 13.55
C GLN A 412 14.30 11.08 14.11
N ASP A 413 13.06 10.58 14.15
CA ASP A 413 11.82 11.34 14.39
C ASP A 413 11.90 12.35 15.55
N ASP A 414 11.85 13.64 15.20
CA ASP A 414 11.91 14.78 16.11
C ASP A 414 11.02 15.90 15.56
N PHE A 415 10.17 16.51 16.40
CA PHE A 415 9.18 17.47 15.90
C PHE A 415 9.82 18.69 15.23
N LYS A 416 10.95 19.20 15.74
CA LYS A 416 11.61 20.39 15.18
C LYS A 416 12.30 20.07 13.86
N LEU A 417 13.01 18.95 13.78
CA LEU A 417 13.66 18.54 12.53
C LEU A 417 12.65 18.09 11.48
N ASN A 418 11.55 17.44 11.88
CA ASN A 418 10.44 17.09 11.00
C ASN A 418 9.92 18.33 10.28
N VAL A 419 9.59 19.40 11.01
CA VAL A 419 9.00 20.60 10.40
C VAL A 419 9.97 21.36 9.52
N LYS A 420 11.27 21.36 9.87
CA LYS A 420 12.32 21.95 9.04
C LYS A 420 12.47 21.20 7.71
N LEU A 421 12.51 19.87 7.76
CA LEU A 421 12.56 19.01 6.58
C LEU A 421 11.29 19.15 5.72
N GLN A 422 10.12 19.20 6.36
CA GLN A 422 8.85 19.36 5.68
C GLN A 422 8.74 20.72 4.98
N LEU A 423 9.17 21.80 5.64
CA LEU A 423 9.18 23.14 5.08
C LEU A 423 10.19 23.25 3.94
N PHE A 424 11.40 22.71 4.10
CA PHE A 424 12.37 22.59 3.02
C PHE A 424 11.76 21.88 1.80
N ALA A 425 11.15 20.71 2.00
CA ALA A 425 10.55 19.94 0.92
C ALA A 425 9.39 20.69 0.25
N LEU A 426 8.56 21.42 1.00
CA LEU A 426 7.47 22.25 0.47
C LEU A 426 8.02 23.33 -0.48
N ILE A 427 9.04 24.08 -0.03
CA ILE A 427 9.64 25.19 -0.77
C ILE A 427 10.42 24.66 -1.99
N ALA A 428 11.15 23.56 -1.84
CA ALA A 428 12.01 23.00 -2.89
C ALA A 428 11.23 22.24 -3.96
N LYS A 429 10.00 21.78 -3.70
CA LYS A 429 9.22 20.92 -4.61
C LYS A 429 8.97 21.56 -5.98
N GLN A 430 8.44 22.78 -6.03
CA GLN A 430 8.13 23.45 -7.29
C GLN A 430 9.41 23.84 -8.07
N PRO A 431 10.45 24.42 -7.44
CA PRO A 431 11.71 24.70 -8.11
C PRO A 431 12.42 23.46 -8.64
N ALA A 432 12.44 22.36 -7.87
CA ALA A 432 13.02 21.09 -8.31
C ALA A 432 12.29 20.56 -9.55
N PHE A 433 10.96 20.57 -9.53
CA PHE A 433 10.17 20.18 -10.71
C PHE A 433 10.48 21.11 -11.88
N HIS A 434 10.37 22.44 -11.72
CA HIS A 434 10.60 23.37 -12.81
C HIS A 434 12.00 23.21 -13.43
N GLN A 435 13.06 23.17 -12.61
CA GLN A 435 14.42 23.07 -13.08
C GLN A 435 14.70 21.73 -13.76
N LEU A 436 14.44 20.62 -13.07
CA LEU A 436 14.84 19.28 -13.52
C LEU A 436 13.89 18.72 -14.60
N ARG A 437 12.59 19.06 -14.54
CA ARG A 437 11.56 18.59 -15.49
C ARG A 437 11.29 19.56 -16.64
N SER A 438 11.06 20.83 -16.34
CA SER A 438 10.57 21.79 -17.35
C SER A 438 11.71 22.44 -18.14
N VAL A 439 12.79 22.84 -17.46
CA VAL A 439 13.95 23.51 -18.08
C VAL A 439 14.94 22.49 -18.64
N GLU A 440 15.43 21.57 -17.81
CA GLU A 440 16.45 20.59 -18.22
C GLU A 440 15.87 19.37 -18.93
N GLN A 441 14.54 19.17 -18.84
CA GLN A 441 13.81 18.10 -19.52
C GLN A 441 14.40 16.70 -19.23
N LEU A 442 14.85 16.44 -18.00
CA LEU A 442 15.53 15.19 -17.65
C LEU A 442 14.62 13.96 -17.75
N GLY A 443 13.30 14.12 -17.57
CA GLY A 443 12.35 13.08 -17.93
C GLY A 443 11.00 13.22 -17.25
N TYR A 444 9.99 12.49 -17.74
CA TYR A 444 8.59 12.69 -17.36
C TYR A 444 8.35 12.59 -15.85
N ILE A 445 8.92 11.55 -15.24
CA ILE A 445 8.88 11.33 -13.79
C ILE A 445 10.03 12.12 -13.17
N THR A 446 9.71 13.21 -12.48
CA THR A 446 10.66 14.02 -11.72
C THR A 446 9.96 14.48 -10.45
N VAL A 447 10.34 13.93 -9.31
CA VAL A 447 9.66 14.17 -8.04
C VAL A 447 10.67 14.45 -6.93
N LEU A 448 10.44 15.50 -6.14
CA LEU A 448 11.03 15.70 -4.82
C LEU A 448 9.98 15.36 -3.78
N MET A 449 10.30 14.44 -2.87
CA MET A 449 9.41 14.07 -1.79
C MET A 449 10.16 13.70 -0.52
N GLN A 450 9.46 13.75 0.61
CA GLN A 450 9.96 13.23 1.87
C GLN A 450 9.93 11.70 1.86
N ARG A 451 10.87 11.09 2.58
CA ARG A 451 10.93 9.65 2.85
C ARG A 451 10.97 9.45 4.36
N SER A 452 10.14 8.55 4.87
CA SER A 452 10.16 8.10 6.26
C SER A 452 10.17 6.58 6.27
N ASP A 453 11.20 5.99 6.86
CA ASP A 453 11.29 4.55 7.10
C ASP A 453 11.52 4.32 8.59
N SER A 454 10.58 3.68 9.28
CA SER A 454 10.70 3.34 10.72
C SER A 454 11.08 4.54 11.60
N GLY A 455 10.54 5.73 11.30
CA GLY A 455 10.85 6.97 12.01
C GLY A 455 12.21 7.60 11.67
N VAL A 456 12.92 7.14 10.64
CA VAL A 456 14.08 7.83 10.06
C VAL A 456 13.64 8.62 8.85
N HIS A 457 13.87 9.93 8.88
CA HIS A 457 13.37 10.89 7.90
C HIS A 457 14.48 11.41 6.98
N GLY A 458 14.10 11.70 5.74
CA GLY A 458 14.95 12.39 4.78
C GLY A 458 14.17 12.90 3.58
N VAL A 459 14.90 13.43 2.60
CA VAL A 459 14.35 13.89 1.32
C VAL A 459 14.94 13.05 0.19
N GLN A 460 14.14 12.75 -0.83
CA GLN A 460 14.60 12.05 -2.01
C GLN A 460 14.14 12.72 -3.30
N PHE A 461 15.00 12.64 -4.30
CA PHE A 461 14.69 12.97 -5.68
C PHE A 461 14.53 11.67 -6.46
N ILE A 462 13.43 11.52 -7.19
CA ILE A 462 13.16 10.38 -8.06
C ILE A 462 13.03 10.90 -9.48
N ILE A 463 13.91 10.45 -10.37
CA ILE A 463 13.94 10.89 -11.76
C ILE A 463 14.04 9.67 -12.66
N GLN A 464 13.16 9.56 -13.65
CA GLN A 464 13.24 8.57 -14.73
C GLN A 464 13.44 9.27 -16.06
N SER A 465 14.39 8.78 -16.85
CA SER A 465 14.94 9.44 -18.03
C SER A 465 15.31 8.41 -19.11
N THR A 466 14.92 8.68 -20.35
CA THR A 466 15.47 8.01 -21.53
C THR A 466 16.64 8.80 -22.15
N ALA A 467 16.74 10.10 -21.88
CA ALA A 467 17.64 11.00 -22.59
C ALA A 467 19.03 11.14 -21.96
N LYS A 468 19.14 10.91 -20.65
CA LYS A 468 20.35 11.08 -19.84
C LYS A 468 20.53 9.92 -18.89
N ASP A 469 21.78 9.54 -18.66
CA ASP A 469 22.14 8.46 -17.75
C ASP A 469 22.02 8.90 -16.26
N PRO A 470 21.79 7.96 -15.33
CA PRO A 470 21.64 8.25 -13.90
C PRO A 470 22.77 9.02 -13.24
N LYS A 471 24.03 8.88 -13.68
CA LYS A 471 25.15 9.63 -13.06
C LYS A 471 25.08 11.10 -13.46
N TYR A 472 24.78 11.38 -14.74
CA TYR A 472 24.53 12.75 -15.18
C TYR A 472 23.37 13.37 -14.39
N ILE A 473 22.24 12.67 -14.28
CA ILE A 473 21.07 13.14 -13.54
C ILE A 473 21.42 13.45 -12.09
N ASP A 474 22.21 12.60 -11.44
CA ASP A 474 22.65 12.78 -10.06
C ASP A 474 23.47 14.07 -9.89
N SER A 475 24.37 14.35 -10.85
CA SER A 475 25.10 15.63 -10.87
C SER A 475 24.17 16.84 -11.05
N ARG A 476 23.07 16.70 -11.80
CA ARG A 476 22.08 17.77 -11.98
C ARG A 476 21.27 18.01 -10.72
N VAL A 477 20.98 16.98 -9.93
CA VAL A 477 20.37 17.13 -8.59
C VAL A 477 21.30 17.93 -7.66
N GLU A 478 22.60 17.60 -7.63
CA GLU A 478 23.57 18.36 -6.82
C GLU A 478 23.72 19.82 -7.31
N LEU A 479 23.71 20.06 -8.62
CA LEU A 479 23.71 21.42 -9.18
C LEU A 479 22.42 22.18 -8.86
N PHE A 480 21.27 21.52 -8.89
CA PHE A 480 20.01 22.09 -8.42
C PHE A 480 20.11 22.50 -6.94
N LEU A 481 20.68 21.65 -6.07
CA LEU A 481 20.85 21.98 -4.65
C LEU A 481 21.77 23.20 -4.45
N LYS A 482 22.85 23.32 -5.24
CA LYS A 482 23.71 24.52 -5.25
C LYS A 482 22.98 25.77 -5.71
N MET A 483 22.18 25.66 -6.77
CA MET A 483 21.36 26.79 -7.25
C MET A 483 20.28 27.17 -6.22
N PHE A 484 19.70 26.18 -5.54
CA PHE A 484 18.66 26.38 -4.55
C PHE A 484 19.18 27.05 -3.27
N GLU A 485 20.48 26.96 -2.99
CA GLU A 485 21.14 27.68 -1.89
C GLU A 485 20.87 29.19 -1.96
N SER A 486 21.15 29.82 -3.12
CA SER A 486 20.89 31.25 -3.32
C SER A 486 19.41 31.58 -3.13
N LYS A 487 18.51 30.75 -3.67
CA LYS A 487 17.06 30.93 -3.51
C LYS A 487 16.64 30.90 -2.03
N LEU A 488 17.24 30.02 -1.23
CA LEU A 488 16.90 29.91 0.19
C LEU A 488 17.43 31.11 1.00
N TYR A 489 18.64 31.60 0.67
CA TYR A 489 19.23 32.76 1.35
C TYR A 489 18.56 34.09 0.97
N GLU A 490 18.16 34.23 -0.29
CA GLU A 490 17.52 35.44 -0.81
C GLU A 490 16.01 35.48 -0.56
N MET A 491 15.44 34.38 -0.04
CA MET A 491 14.03 34.30 0.31
C MET A 491 13.63 35.45 1.25
N THR A 492 12.60 36.19 0.87
CA THR A 492 12.12 37.30 1.69
C THR A 492 11.44 36.77 2.96
N THR A 493 11.43 37.58 4.01
CA THR A 493 10.72 37.23 5.26
C THR A 493 9.22 36.97 5.02
N ASP A 494 8.60 37.68 4.07
CA ASP A 494 7.19 37.48 3.72
C ASP A 494 6.96 36.16 2.99
N GLU A 495 7.84 35.80 2.04
CA GLU A 495 7.80 34.49 1.38
C GLU A 495 8.01 33.35 2.38
N PHE A 496 8.97 33.49 3.30
CA PHE A 496 9.17 32.52 4.38
C PHE A 496 7.90 32.34 5.23
N LYS A 497 7.31 33.44 5.71
CA LYS A 497 6.06 33.39 6.51
C LYS A 497 4.91 32.77 5.72
N ASN A 498 4.78 33.08 4.44
CA ASN A 498 3.74 32.49 3.59
C ASN A 498 3.92 30.98 3.46
N ASN A 499 5.16 30.49 3.29
CA ASN A 499 5.45 29.06 3.24
C ASN A 499 5.19 28.37 4.58
N VAL A 500 5.55 29.00 5.70
CA VAL A 500 5.24 28.49 7.06
C VAL A 500 3.73 28.40 7.26
N ASN A 501 2.99 29.46 6.93
CA ASN A 501 1.53 29.48 7.04
C ASN A 501 0.87 28.43 6.15
N ALA A 502 1.33 28.28 4.90
CA ALA A 502 0.84 27.24 4.01
C ALA A 502 1.05 25.83 4.59
N LEU A 503 2.22 25.55 5.18
CA LEU A 503 2.46 24.26 5.84
C LEU A 503 1.60 24.06 7.09
N ILE A 504 1.36 25.13 7.87
CA ILE A 504 0.43 25.11 9.01
C ILE A 504 -0.98 24.79 8.52
N ASP A 505 -1.47 25.45 7.47
CA ASP A 505 -2.81 25.23 6.91
C ASP A 505 -2.97 23.79 6.40
N MET A 506 -1.95 23.25 5.72
CA MET A 506 -1.92 21.85 5.30
C MET A 506 -2.02 20.88 6.48
N LYS A 507 -1.38 21.19 7.62
CA LYS A 507 -1.47 20.36 8.84
C LYS A 507 -2.78 20.52 9.58
N LEU A 508 -3.37 21.72 9.57
CA LEU A 508 -4.67 22.01 10.17
C LEU A 508 -5.81 21.35 9.40
N GLU A 509 -5.61 20.98 8.14
CA GLU A 509 -6.60 20.28 7.34
C GLU A 509 -7.10 19.03 8.07
N LYS A 510 -8.38 19.03 8.43
CA LYS A 510 -9.02 17.92 9.12
C LYS A 510 -9.01 16.68 8.24
N HIS A 511 -8.92 15.51 8.88
CA HIS A 511 -9.18 14.24 8.19
C HIS A 511 -10.57 14.29 7.55
N LYS A 512 -10.69 13.81 6.31
CA LYS A 512 -11.96 13.88 5.59
C LYS A 512 -12.91 12.78 6.05
N ASN A 513 -12.36 11.63 6.43
CA ASN A 513 -13.12 10.45 6.82
C ASN A 513 -12.35 9.61 7.86
N LEU A 514 -13.04 8.64 8.45
CA LEU A 514 -12.51 7.74 9.48
C LEU A 514 -11.28 6.96 8.99
N ARG A 515 -11.23 6.60 7.70
CA ARG A 515 -10.11 5.85 7.11
C ARG A 515 -8.81 6.66 7.14
N GLU A 516 -8.86 7.93 6.78
CA GLU A 516 -7.69 8.82 6.82
C GLU A 516 -7.17 9.02 8.25
N GLU A 517 -8.07 9.26 9.21
CA GLU A 517 -7.73 9.41 10.61
C GLU A 517 -7.13 8.10 11.17
N SER A 518 -7.78 6.97 10.88
CA SER A 518 -7.34 5.66 11.36
C SER A 518 -5.97 5.29 10.82
N ARG A 519 -5.69 5.57 9.54
CA ARG A 519 -4.36 5.36 8.94
C ARG A 519 -3.29 6.25 9.56
N PHE A 520 -3.62 7.49 9.92
CA PHE A 520 -2.69 8.40 10.59
C PHE A 520 -2.26 7.84 11.94
N TYR A 521 -3.22 7.46 12.79
CA TYR A 521 -2.92 6.91 14.11
C TYR A 521 -2.30 5.51 14.04
N TRP A 522 -2.75 4.67 13.10
CA TRP A 522 -2.15 3.36 12.90
C TRP A 522 -0.67 3.45 12.55
N ARG A 523 -0.24 4.45 11.76
CA ARG A 523 1.18 4.66 11.47
C ARG A 523 1.99 4.92 12.75
N GLU A 524 1.49 5.75 13.66
CA GLU A 524 2.16 6.00 14.96
C GLU A 524 2.29 4.73 15.81
N ILE A 525 1.28 3.86 15.74
CA ILE A 525 1.23 2.57 16.45
C ILE A 525 2.20 1.57 15.79
N SER A 526 2.12 1.38 14.47
CA SER A 526 2.89 0.39 13.72
C SER A 526 4.38 0.71 13.70
N ASP A 527 4.73 2.00 13.60
CA ASP A 527 6.12 2.47 13.64
C ASP A 527 6.67 2.45 15.08
N GLY A 528 5.79 2.56 16.08
CA GLY A 528 6.14 2.59 17.51
C GLY A 528 6.48 3.98 18.06
N THR A 529 6.27 5.05 17.28
CA THR A 529 6.54 6.44 17.71
C THR A 529 5.54 6.93 18.74
N LEU A 530 4.27 6.49 18.65
CA LEU A 530 3.18 6.80 19.58
C LEU A 530 2.95 8.31 19.85
N LYS A 531 3.30 9.18 18.89
CA LYS A 531 3.13 10.64 19.00
C LYS A 531 1.78 11.05 18.42
N PHE A 532 0.69 10.73 19.10
CA PHE A 532 -0.66 11.01 18.60
C PHE A 532 -1.00 12.50 18.52
N ASP A 533 -0.33 13.35 19.29
CA ASP A 533 -0.42 14.81 19.25
C ASP A 533 0.55 15.46 18.24
N ARG A 534 1.18 14.66 17.35
CA ARG A 534 2.19 15.12 16.40
C ARG A 534 1.77 16.35 15.62
N ARG A 535 0.53 16.40 15.16
CA ARG A 535 0.02 17.53 14.38
C ARG A 535 0.12 18.83 15.17
N ASP A 536 -0.34 18.83 16.41
CA ASP A 536 -0.34 20.01 17.28
C ASP A 536 1.10 20.42 17.62
N ARG A 537 1.95 19.45 17.99
CA ARG A 537 3.35 19.68 18.31
C ARG A 537 4.17 20.21 17.13
N GLU A 538 3.92 19.70 15.93
CA GLU A 538 4.57 20.19 14.71
C GLU A 538 4.05 21.58 14.31
N ILE A 539 2.76 21.88 14.50
CA ILE A 539 2.23 23.24 14.29
C ILE A 539 2.87 24.23 15.27
N ASP A 540 3.00 23.87 16.55
CA ASP A 540 3.64 24.73 17.54
C ASP A 540 5.13 24.96 17.24
N ALA A 541 5.83 23.92 16.78
CA ALA A 541 7.19 24.05 16.29
C ALA A 541 7.29 24.95 15.05
N LEU A 542 6.34 24.88 14.11
CA LEU A 542 6.29 25.74 12.92
C LEU A 542 6.06 27.21 13.26
N LYS A 543 5.17 27.52 14.22
CA LYS A 543 4.91 28.89 14.66
C LYS A 543 6.13 29.58 15.27
N GLN A 544 7.04 28.79 15.85
CA GLN A 544 8.28 29.29 16.46
C GLN A 544 9.47 29.25 15.51
N LEU A 545 9.34 28.62 14.35
CA LEU A 545 10.44 28.41 13.41
C LEU A 545 10.88 29.74 12.79
N THR A 546 12.17 30.02 12.89
CA THR A 546 12.77 31.21 12.27
C THR A 546 13.37 30.88 10.90
N GLN A 547 13.48 31.89 10.03
CA GLN A 547 14.14 31.74 8.73
C GLN A 547 15.58 31.27 8.90
N LYS A 548 16.30 31.82 9.89
CA LYS A 548 17.67 31.40 10.22
C LYS A 548 17.74 29.91 10.55
N GLU A 549 16.81 29.37 11.35
CA GLU A 549 16.81 27.94 11.67
C GLU A 549 16.54 27.02 10.49
N LEU A 550 15.81 27.49 9.47
CA LEU A 550 15.62 26.77 8.21
C LEU A 550 16.91 26.80 7.38
N THR A 551 17.56 27.96 7.30
CA THR A 551 18.86 28.12 6.62
C THR A 551 19.95 27.28 7.28
N ASP A 552 20.08 27.34 8.60
CA ASP A 552 21.02 26.54 9.38
C ASP A 552 20.76 25.04 9.15
N PHE A 553 19.48 24.61 9.08
CA PHE A 553 19.13 23.24 8.75
C PHE A 553 19.57 22.83 7.35
N PHE A 554 19.38 23.68 6.35
CA PHE A 554 19.86 23.42 4.99
C PHE A 554 21.39 23.31 4.95
N ASP A 555 22.09 24.26 5.57
CA ASP A 555 23.55 24.30 5.65
C ASP A 555 24.14 23.12 6.41
N GLU A 556 23.39 22.56 7.35
CA GLU A 556 23.84 21.45 8.15
C GLU A 556 23.58 20.10 7.46
N TYR A 557 22.39 19.89 6.88
CA TYR A 557 21.95 18.54 6.47
C TYR A 557 21.82 18.33 4.96
N ILE A 558 21.60 19.38 4.18
CA ILE A 558 21.16 19.26 2.77
C ILE A 558 22.20 19.80 1.80
N LYS A 559 22.83 20.93 2.14
CA LYS A 559 23.76 21.66 1.28
C LYS A 559 24.89 20.77 0.77
N VAL A 560 25.31 21.00 -0.46
CA VAL A 560 26.33 20.19 -1.12
C VAL A 560 27.68 20.35 -0.42
N GLY A 561 28.34 19.23 -0.12
CA GLY A 561 29.69 19.20 0.45
C GLY A 561 29.79 19.48 1.95
N VAL A 562 28.68 19.56 2.67
CA VAL A 562 28.71 19.84 4.13
C VAL A 562 28.97 18.57 4.94
N PRO A 563 29.74 18.64 6.05
CA PRO A 563 30.21 17.44 6.77
C PRO A 563 29.11 16.57 7.39
N ARG A 564 27.89 17.09 7.57
CA ARG A 564 26.77 16.35 8.17
C ARG A 564 25.80 15.77 7.13
N LYS A 565 25.94 16.09 5.83
CA LYS A 565 25.13 15.49 4.76
C LYS A 565 25.39 13.99 4.70
N LYS A 566 24.32 13.20 4.62
CA LYS A 566 24.37 11.74 4.43
C LYS A 566 23.61 11.40 3.17
N ALA A 567 24.31 11.09 2.08
CA ALA A 567 23.68 10.86 0.80
C ALA A 567 23.79 9.40 0.37
N LEU A 568 22.74 8.90 -0.26
CA LEU A 568 22.70 7.63 -0.99
C LEU A 568 22.10 7.87 -2.36
N SER A 569 22.91 7.68 -3.40
CA SER A 569 22.48 7.70 -4.79
C SER A 569 22.36 6.28 -5.31
N VAL A 570 21.14 5.87 -5.65
CA VAL A 570 20.85 4.58 -6.27
C VAL A 570 20.53 4.83 -7.73
N ARG A 571 21.20 4.11 -8.63
CA ARG A 571 21.19 4.35 -10.07
C ARG A 571 20.84 3.05 -10.80
N VAL A 572 19.75 3.06 -11.56
CA VAL A 572 19.34 1.94 -12.43
C VAL A 572 19.50 2.36 -13.88
N TYR A 573 20.35 1.65 -14.62
CA TYR A 573 20.69 1.92 -16.01
C TYR A 573 19.87 1.02 -16.94
N GLY A 574 18.91 1.59 -17.65
CA GLY A 574 18.18 0.91 -18.73
C GLY A 574 19.05 0.68 -19.96
N SER A 575 18.48 0.03 -20.98
CA SER A 575 19.21 -0.46 -22.15
C SER A 575 19.89 0.64 -22.95
N SER A 576 19.27 1.82 -23.06
CA SER A 576 19.85 2.99 -23.74
C SER A 576 21.11 3.54 -23.06
N HIS A 577 21.37 3.17 -21.79
CA HIS A 577 22.52 3.65 -21.02
C HIS A 577 23.47 2.54 -20.54
N SER A 578 23.43 1.34 -21.14
CA SER A 578 24.28 0.21 -20.74
C SER A 578 25.78 0.48 -20.94
N SER A 579 26.17 1.20 -22.01
CA SER A 579 27.58 1.56 -22.23
C SER A 579 28.12 2.51 -21.15
N GLN A 580 27.31 3.47 -20.69
CA GLN A 580 27.64 4.35 -19.57
C GLN A 580 27.75 3.59 -18.25
N PHE A 581 26.91 2.58 -18.03
CA PHE A 581 27.04 1.71 -16.86
C PHE A 581 28.42 1.02 -16.82
N GLN A 582 28.86 0.42 -17.93
CA GLN A 582 30.17 -0.23 -18.01
C GLN A 582 31.32 0.76 -17.83
N ALA A 583 31.20 1.98 -18.37
CA ALA A 583 32.20 3.03 -18.20
C ALA A 583 32.31 3.50 -16.74
N HIS A 584 31.18 3.76 -16.07
CA HIS A 584 31.15 4.28 -14.71
C HIS A 584 31.53 3.26 -13.64
N LYS A 585 31.44 1.95 -13.94
CA LYS A 585 31.81 0.89 -13.00
C LYS A 585 33.30 0.90 -12.63
N ASN A 586 34.16 1.43 -13.51
CA ASN A 586 35.63 1.41 -13.38
C ASN A 586 36.24 2.79 -13.11
N GLU A 587 35.42 3.78 -12.77
CA GLU A 587 35.87 5.16 -12.60
C GLU A 587 36.45 5.40 -11.21
N GLN A 588 37.50 6.22 -11.11
CA GLN A 588 38.05 6.63 -9.82
C GLN A 588 37.02 7.47 -9.06
N MET A 589 36.82 7.12 -7.78
CA MET A 589 35.91 7.83 -6.91
C MET A 589 36.53 9.09 -6.31
N GLU A 590 35.69 10.10 -6.12
CA GLU A 590 36.01 11.27 -5.30
C GLU A 590 36.34 10.85 -3.86
N PRO A 591 37.18 11.60 -3.12
CA PRO A 591 37.60 11.24 -1.76
C PRO A 591 36.47 10.98 -0.76
N ASN A 592 35.31 11.64 -0.95
CA ASN A 592 34.14 11.53 -0.07
C ASN A 592 33.02 10.66 -0.66
N ALA A 593 33.33 9.88 -1.69
CA ALA A 593 32.42 8.98 -2.39
C ALA A 593 32.75 7.52 -2.10
N VAL A 594 31.72 6.70 -1.84
CA VAL A 594 31.88 5.25 -1.61
C VAL A 594 30.94 4.48 -2.54
N GLN A 595 31.51 3.61 -3.36
CA GLN A 595 30.75 2.68 -4.20
C GLN A 595 30.31 1.49 -3.36
N ILE A 596 29.03 1.18 -3.45
CA ILE A 596 28.46 -0.05 -2.89
C ILE A 596 28.48 -1.09 -4.00
N GLU A 597 29.38 -2.07 -3.88
CA GLU A 597 29.46 -3.19 -4.81
C GLU A 597 28.47 -4.30 -4.45
N GLU A 598 28.26 -4.55 -3.15
CA GLU A 598 27.40 -5.62 -2.65
C GLU A 598 26.51 -5.08 -1.50
N ILE A 599 25.20 -5.19 -1.70
CA ILE A 599 24.17 -4.56 -0.84
C ILE A 599 24.26 -5.08 0.60
N PHE A 600 24.39 -6.39 0.79
CA PHE A 600 24.31 -6.99 2.12
C PHE A 600 25.59 -6.81 2.93
N SER A 601 26.75 -6.75 2.27
CA SER A 601 28.03 -6.42 2.88
C SER A 601 28.06 -4.97 3.32
N PHE A 602 27.55 -4.05 2.49
CA PHE A 602 27.30 -2.67 2.90
C PHE A 602 26.39 -2.64 4.13
N ARG A 603 25.19 -3.23 4.07
CA ARG A 603 24.23 -3.23 5.18
C ARG A 603 24.82 -3.77 6.48
N ARG A 604 25.55 -4.89 6.43
CA ARG A 604 26.21 -5.51 7.61
C ARG A 604 27.34 -4.65 8.19
N SER A 605 27.99 -3.82 7.38
CA SER A 605 29.12 -2.98 7.79
C SER A 605 28.72 -1.64 8.43
N ARG A 606 27.43 -1.31 8.45
CA ARG A 606 26.93 0.00 8.87
C ARG A 606 26.19 -0.08 10.21
N PRO A 607 26.26 0.98 11.03
CA PRO A 607 25.42 1.08 12.22
C PRO A 607 23.94 1.19 11.82
N LEU A 608 23.05 0.79 12.73
CA LEU A 608 21.59 0.94 12.57
C LEU A 608 21.07 2.02 13.54
N TYR A 609 20.04 2.77 13.14
CA TYR A 609 19.28 3.59 14.07
C TYR A 609 18.60 2.72 15.14
N SER A 610 18.33 3.36 16.28
CA SER A 610 17.52 2.73 17.34
C SER A 610 16.10 2.44 16.83
N SER A 611 15.50 1.38 17.36
CA SER A 611 14.14 0.95 17.00
C SER A 611 13.11 1.66 17.87
N PHE A 612 12.02 2.13 17.25
CA PHE A 612 10.83 2.60 17.97
C PHE A 612 9.89 1.43 18.34
N LYS A 613 9.93 0.32 17.57
CA LYS A 613 9.21 -0.92 17.87
C LYS A 613 10.02 -1.82 18.82
N GLY A 614 9.34 -2.69 19.57
CA GLY A 614 9.99 -3.78 20.31
C GLY A 614 10.40 -3.50 21.77
N GLY A 615 9.97 -2.39 22.37
CA GLY A 615 10.15 -2.12 23.80
C GLY A 615 8.83 -1.83 24.51
N PHE A 616 8.70 -2.21 25.78
CA PHE A 616 7.73 -1.57 26.68
C PHE A 616 8.04 -0.09 26.64
N GLY A 617 7.09 0.71 26.13
CA GLY A 617 7.32 2.08 25.73
C GLY A 617 8.31 2.80 26.64
N HIS A 618 9.38 3.34 26.07
CA HIS A 618 9.94 4.56 26.61
C HIS A 618 8.93 5.69 26.35
N VAL A 619 7.77 5.57 27.02
CA VAL A 619 7.12 6.73 27.60
C VAL A 619 8.12 7.18 28.64
N ARG A 620 9.02 8.10 28.26
CA ARG A 620 9.55 9.01 29.26
C ARG A 620 8.31 9.71 29.81
N LEU A 621 7.96 9.36 31.05
CA LEU A 621 7.11 10.18 31.90
C LEU A 621 7.63 11.62 31.92
#